data_AF-A0A9N9CRU4-F1
#
_entry.id   AF-A0A9N9CRU4-F1
#
_cell.length_a   1.000
_cell.length_b   1.000
_cell.length_c   1.000
_cell.angle_alpha   90.00
_cell.angle_beta   90.00
_cell.angle_gamma   90.00
#
_symmetry.space_group_name_H-M   'P 1'
#
loop_
_entity.id
_entity.type
_entity.pdbx_description
1 polymer ?
#
loop_
_entity_poly.entity_id
_entity_poly.type
_entity_poly.pdbx_seq_one_letter_code
_entity_poly.pdbx_strand_id
1 'polypeptide(L)'
;METSSAEIEATIRDLESNLNELKELLLLAPDEQDLKQCVQDLEELVAMHHEQLIEATKRELEAADSVKVNQSDLTFESAEGLALGEGLGKSKEGIINPIEVRLIKQGVSLDYISTNGKKVKPSKPKPEPKPDGFFDFLNSSLNTTSNNRHQNKNVALFNLERELAVVEKELVKARQSLTRNEGKDPAMASRFRAKVRALEANCEELRRRERELGDGLKKERGRKQMLKF
;
A
#
# COMPACT_ATOMS: atom_id res chain seq x y z
N MET A 1 -29.67 17.00 -4.26
CA MET A 1 -28.70 16.84 -3.16
C MET A 1 -27.74 15.78 -3.64
N GLU A 2 -26.51 16.14 -4.00
CA GLU A 2 -25.50 15.16 -4.36
C GLU A 2 -25.04 14.50 -3.06
N THR A 3 -25.36 13.22 -2.88
CA THR A 3 -24.83 12.42 -1.78
C THR A 3 -23.32 12.30 -1.99
N SER A 4 -22.54 12.66 -0.98
CA SER A 4 -21.09 12.59 -1.09
C SER A 4 -20.64 11.14 -1.25
N SER A 5 -19.59 10.90 -2.03
CA SER A 5 -18.94 9.58 -2.14
C SER A 5 -18.67 8.94 -0.76
N ALA A 6 -18.26 9.76 0.22
CA ALA A 6 -18.03 9.33 1.60
C ALA A 6 -19.31 8.88 2.34
N GLU A 7 -20.46 9.48 2.03
CA GLU A 7 -21.76 9.08 2.60
C GLU A 7 -22.20 7.74 2.02
N ILE A 8 -22.01 7.53 0.71
CA ILE A 8 -22.30 6.26 0.04
C ILE A 8 -21.43 5.14 0.63
N GLU A 9 -20.12 5.38 0.81
CA GLU A 9 -19.21 4.42 1.45
C GLU A 9 -19.57 4.09 2.92
N ALA A 10 -20.13 5.05 3.66
CA ALA A 10 -20.63 4.80 5.00
C ALA A 10 -21.87 3.89 4.96
N THR A 11 -22.82 4.17 4.08
CA THR A 11 -24.03 3.33 3.93
C THR A 11 -23.70 1.90 3.49
N ILE A 12 -22.77 1.71 2.57
CA ILE A 12 -22.29 0.39 2.15
C ILE A 12 -21.74 -0.39 3.34
N ARG A 13 -20.89 0.23 4.18
CA ARG A 13 -20.32 -0.43 5.36
C ARG A 13 -21.39 -0.89 6.34
N ASP A 14 -22.40 -0.05 6.59
CA ASP A 14 -23.49 -0.40 7.50
C ASP A 14 -24.33 -1.57 6.94
N LEU A 15 -24.63 -1.55 5.63
CA LEU A 15 -25.36 -2.63 4.95
C LEU A 15 -24.56 -3.95 4.93
N GLU A 16 -23.26 -3.90 4.67
CA GLU A 16 -22.37 -5.08 4.71
C GLU A 16 -22.26 -5.66 6.13
N SER A 17 -22.28 -4.82 7.17
CA SER A 17 -22.34 -5.27 8.56
C SER A 17 -23.63 -6.04 8.83
N ASN A 18 -24.78 -5.46 8.46
CA ASN A 18 -26.09 -6.10 8.61
C ASN A 18 -26.18 -7.41 7.83
N LEU A 19 -25.61 -7.45 6.62
CA LEU A 19 -25.56 -8.63 5.78
C LEU A 19 -24.77 -9.77 6.44
N ASN A 20 -23.66 -9.45 7.08
CA ASN A 20 -22.87 -10.45 7.81
C ASN A 20 -23.65 -11.02 9.00
N GLU A 21 -24.36 -10.18 9.75
CA GLU A 21 -25.22 -10.64 10.85
C GLU A 21 -26.33 -11.58 10.37
N LEU A 22 -27.00 -11.23 9.27
CA LEU A 22 -28.04 -12.09 8.67
C LEU A 22 -27.48 -13.40 8.12
N LYS A 23 -26.27 -13.39 7.54
CA LYS A 23 -25.57 -14.60 7.10
C LYS A 23 -25.21 -15.51 8.27
N GLU A 24 -24.80 -14.95 9.41
CA GLU A 24 -24.57 -15.72 10.64
C GLU A 24 -25.86 -16.38 11.16
N LEU A 25 -26.99 -15.66 11.11
CA LEU A 25 -28.30 -16.23 11.45
C LEU A 25 -28.70 -17.35 10.47
N LEU A 26 -28.43 -17.18 9.18
CA LEU A 26 -28.73 -18.19 8.17
C LEU A 26 -27.91 -19.47 8.35
N LEU A 27 -26.72 -19.40 8.94
CA LEU A 27 -25.95 -20.60 9.33
C LEU A 27 -26.63 -21.39 10.45
N LEU A 28 -27.38 -20.73 11.33
CA LEU A 28 -28.12 -21.36 12.42
C LEU A 28 -29.47 -21.91 11.97
N ALA A 29 -30.10 -21.28 10.98
CA ALA A 29 -31.41 -21.66 10.42
C ALA A 29 -31.36 -21.73 8.88
N PRO A 30 -30.72 -22.76 8.31
CA PRO A 30 -30.50 -22.85 6.86
C PRO A 30 -31.77 -23.09 6.04
N ASP A 31 -32.88 -23.46 6.67
CA ASP A 31 -34.14 -23.78 5.98
C ASP A 31 -35.12 -22.60 5.93
N GLU A 32 -34.80 -21.48 6.56
CA GLU A 32 -35.66 -20.31 6.62
C GLU A 32 -35.63 -19.52 5.30
N GLN A 33 -36.71 -19.60 4.52
CA GLN A 33 -36.81 -18.96 3.19
C GLN A 33 -36.84 -17.43 3.28
N ASP A 34 -37.56 -16.87 4.24
CA ASP A 34 -37.68 -15.41 4.40
C ASP A 34 -36.32 -14.77 4.71
N LEU A 35 -35.50 -15.45 5.51
CA LEU A 35 -34.14 -15.01 5.83
C LEU A 35 -33.21 -15.08 4.61
N LYS A 36 -33.33 -16.11 3.77
CA LYS A 36 -32.60 -16.19 2.50
C LYS A 36 -32.97 -15.07 1.55
N GLN A 37 -34.26 -14.78 1.43
CA GLN A 37 -34.75 -13.69 0.58
C GLN A 37 -34.23 -12.36 1.11
N CYS A 38 -34.26 -12.13 2.42
CA CYS A 38 -33.74 -10.91 3.04
C CYS A 38 -32.23 -10.73 2.79
N VAL A 39 -31.44 -11.81 2.88
CA VAL A 39 -30.01 -11.78 2.55
C VAL A 39 -29.80 -11.43 1.08
N GLN A 40 -30.58 -12.02 0.17
CA GLN A 40 -30.50 -11.73 -1.26
C GLN A 40 -30.87 -10.27 -1.57
N ASP A 41 -31.99 -9.77 -1.03
CA ASP A 41 -32.43 -8.39 -1.23
C ASP A 41 -31.38 -7.39 -0.73
N LEU A 42 -30.71 -7.72 0.38
CA LEU A 42 -29.67 -6.88 0.96
C LEU A 42 -28.36 -6.93 0.14
N GLU A 43 -28.02 -8.09 -0.45
CA GLU A 43 -26.91 -8.19 -1.41
C GLU A 43 -27.14 -7.35 -2.67
N GLU A 44 -28.36 -7.38 -3.20
CA GLU A 44 -28.77 -6.55 -4.35
C GLU A 44 -28.69 -5.06 -4.01
N LEU A 45 -29.12 -4.67 -2.80
CA LEU A 45 -29.03 -3.29 -2.33
C LEU A 45 -27.57 -2.82 -2.16
N VAL A 46 -26.69 -3.66 -1.62
CA VAL A 46 -25.25 -3.37 -1.51
C VAL A 46 -24.64 -3.20 -2.90
N ALA A 47 -24.98 -4.07 -3.85
CA ALA A 47 -24.50 -3.97 -5.22
C ALA A 47 -24.93 -2.65 -5.91
N MET A 48 -26.19 -2.24 -5.72
CA MET A 48 -26.70 -0.97 -6.22
C MET A 48 -25.92 0.23 -5.66
N HIS A 49 -25.60 0.24 -4.37
CA HIS A 49 -24.82 1.33 -3.77
C HIS A 49 -23.36 1.35 -4.22
N HIS A 50 -22.74 0.19 -4.45
CA HIS A 50 -21.42 0.11 -5.07
C HIS A 50 -21.42 0.70 -6.50
N GLU A 51 -22.46 0.44 -7.29
CA GLU A 51 -22.60 1.05 -8.62
C GLU A 51 -22.76 2.58 -8.53
N GLN A 52 -23.57 3.07 -7.59
CA GLN A 52 -23.69 4.51 -7.33
C GLN A 52 -22.36 5.16 -6.92
N LEU A 53 -21.54 4.46 -6.13
CA LEU A 53 -20.22 4.92 -5.73
C LEU A 53 -19.27 5.01 -6.93
N ILE A 54 -19.30 4.01 -7.82
CA ILE A 54 -18.52 4.02 -9.06
C ILE A 54 -18.94 5.19 -9.96
N GLU A 55 -20.24 5.45 -10.09
CA GLU A 55 -20.72 6.60 -10.85
C GLU A 55 -20.31 7.93 -10.22
N ALA A 56 -20.41 8.06 -8.90
CA ALA A 56 -20.04 9.26 -8.17
C ALA A 56 -18.53 9.56 -8.33
N THR A 57 -17.68 8.56 -8.11
CA THR A 57 -16.22 8.69 -8.28
C THR A 57 -15.83 8.97 -9.73
N LYS A 58 -16.52 8.39 -10.71
CA LYS A 58 -16.34 8.72 -12.13
C LYS A 58 -16.67 10.18 -12.42
N ARG A 59 -17.80 10.69 -11.92
CA ARG A 59 -18.18 12.12 -12.05
C ARG A 59 -17.16 13.04 -11.39
N GLU A 60 -16.65 12.68 -10.21
CA GLU A 60 -15.60 13.45 -9.53
C GLU A 60 -14.30 13.51 -10.33
N LEU A 61 -13.88 12.41 -10.95
CA LEU A 61 -12.71 12.36 -11.82
C LEU A 61 -12.89 13.21 -13.09
N GLU A 62 -14.05 13.09 -13.75
CA GLU A 62 -14.39 13.91 -14.93
C GLU A 62 -14.45 15.42 -14.58
N ALA A 63 -14.96 15.77 -13.40
CA ALA A 63 -14.95 17.13 -12.90
C ALA A 63 -13.51 17.62 -12.61
N ALA A 64 -12.65 16.78 -12.00
CA ALA A 64 -11.26 17.12 -11.72
C ALA A 64 -10.44 17.34 -13.00
N ASP A 65 -10.71 16.60 -14.07
CA ASP A 65 -10.04 16.80 -15.36
C ASP A 65 -10.57 18.03 -16.11
N SER A 66 -11.86 18.38 -15.94
CA SER A 66 -12.43 19.63 -16.45
C SER A 66 -11.83 20.88 -15.78
N VAL A 67 -11.39 20.77 -14.52
CA VAL A 67 -10.76 21.89 -13.77
C VAL A 67 -9.31 22.14 -14.21
N LYS A 68 -8.59 21.14 -14.75
CA LYS A 68 -7.23 21.34 -15.28
C LYS A 68 -7.17 22.12 -16.59
N VAL A 69 -8.27 22.21 -17.34
CA VAL A 69 -8.34 22.95 -18.61
C VAL A 69 -8.54 24.46 -18.37
N ASN A 70 -9.08 24.87 -17.22
CA ASN A 70 -9.43 26.28 -16.93
C ASN A 70 -8.32 27.08 -16.23
N GLN A 71 -7.09 26.57 -16.13
CA GLN A 71 -5.89 27.35 -15.76
C GLN A 71 -4.90 27.56 -16.91
N SER A 72 -5.23 27.11 -18.12
CA SER A 72 -4.51 27.48 -19.33
C SER A 72 -5.45 28.20 -20.28
N ASP A 73 -5.61 29.50 -20.06
CA ASP A 73 -5.86 30.44 -21.16
C ASP A 73 -4.69 30.29 -22.14
N LEU A 74 -4.86 29.40 -23.12
CA LEU A 74 -4.23 29.43 -24.42
C LEU A 74 -5.12 28.59 -25.33
N THR A 75 -5.99 29.31 -26.02
CA THR A 75 -6.75 28.90 -27.20
C THR A 75 -6.07 27.79 -28.01
N PHE A 76 -6.72 26.64 -28.13
CA PHE A 76 -6.58 25.82 -29.33
C PHE A 76 -7.94 25.24 -29.70
N GLU A 77 -8.52 25.86 -30.73
CA GLU A 77 -9.74 25.41 -31.39
C GLU A 77 -9.59 23.98 -31.92
N SER A 78 -10.71 23.27 -31.84
CA SER A 78 -11.21 22.32 -32.82
C SER A 78 -10.32 21.16 -33.26
N ALA A 79 -10.82 19.98 -32.89
CA ALA A 79 -10.70 18.72 -33.61
C ALA A 79 -10.54 18.86 -35.13
N GLU A 80 -9.51 18.21 -35.67
CA GLU A 80 -9.56 17.46 -36.94
C GLU A 80 -8.24 16.68 -37.15
N GLY A 81 -8.37 15.37 -37.37
CA GLY A 81 -7.44 14.56 -38.16
C GLY A 81 -6.01 14.39 -37.65
N LEU A 82 -5.74 13.28 -36.93
CA LEU A 82 -4.42 12.63 -37.02
C LEU A 82 -4.24 12.15 -38.47
N ALA A 83 -3.64 12.99 -39.32
CA ALA A 83 -3.28 12.63 -40.68
C ALA A 83 -2.14 11.61 -40.66
N LEU A 84 -2.33 10.48 -41.32
CA LEU A 84 -1.33 9.41 -41.45
C LEU A 84 -0.06 9.99 -42.09
N GLY A 85 0.99 10.22 -41.30
CA GLY A 85 2.27 10.77 -41.77
C GLY A 85 2.71 12.09 -41.12
N GLU A 86 1.89 12.71 -40.26
CA GLU A 86 2.37 13.81 -39.40
C GLU A 86 2.95 13.26 -38.09
N GLY A 87 4.20 13.62 -37.79
CA GLY A 87 4.91 13.16 -36.60
C GLY A 87 4.65 14.06 -35.41
N LEU A 88 4.76 13.50 -34.20
CA LEU A 88 4.61 14.25 -32.93
C LEU A 88 5.81 15.18 -32.60
N GLY A 89 6.70 15.42 -33.57
CA GLY A 89 7.89 16.25 -33.40
C GLY A 89 7.62 17.75 -33.65
N LYS A 90 8.55 18.62 -33.22
CA LYS A 90 8.46 20.08 -33.41
C LYS A 90 8.26 20.52 -34.87
N SER A 91 8.65 19.67 -35.83
CA SER A 91 8.52 19.90 -37.28
C SER A 91 7.30 19.21 -37.90
N LYS A 92 6.48 18.47 -37.13
CA LYS A 92 5.35 17.67 -37.62
C LYS A 92 5.67 16.61 -38.70
N GLU A 93 6.94 16.32 -38.98
CA GLU A 93 7.31 15.29 -39.96
C GLU A 93 7.18 13.89 -39.33
N GLY A 94 6.32 13.04 -39.90
CA GLY A 94 6.18 11.65 -39.48
C GLY A 94 7.34 10.79 -39.97
N ILE A 95 7.56 9.67 -39.30
CA ILE A 95 8.56 8.69 -39.73
C ILE A 95 7.97 7.92 -40.92
N ILE A 96 8.27 8.36 -42.14
CA ILE A 96 7.78 7.73 -43.37
C ILE A 96 8.63 6.50 -43.76
N ASN A 97 9.88 6.46 -43.31
CA ASN A 97 10.82 5.39 -43.65
C ASN A 97 10.78 4.26 -42.60
N PRO A 98 10.77 2.97 -43.02
CA PRO A 98 10.84 1.85 -42.10
C PRO A 98 12.07 1.96 -41.19
N ILE A 99 11.86 1.83 -39.87
CA ILE A 99 12.97 1.80 -38.91
C ILE A 99 13.63 0.42 -38.99
N GLU A 100 14.92 0.39 -39.32
CA GLU A 100 15.69 -0.86 -39.34
C GLU A 100 15.78 -1.46 -37.93
N VAL A 101 15.21 -2.65 -37.76
CA VAL A 101 15.27 -3.38 -36.49
C VAL A 101 16.62 -4.09 -36.38
N ARG A 102 17.44 -3.69 -35.41
CA ARG A 102 18.68 -4.42 -35.06
C ARG A 102 18.37 -5.51 -34.04
N LEU A 103 18.51 -6.77 -34.45
CA LEU A 103 18.43 -7.91 -33.54
C LEU A 103 19.68 -7.97 -32.65
N ILE A 104 19.46 -7.76 -31.35
CA ILE A 104 20.50 -7.87 -30.32
C ILE A 104 20.56 -9.33 -29.85
N LYS A 105 21.76 -9.87 -29.63
CA LYS A 105 21.94 -11.22 -29.08
C LYS A 105 21.34 -11.32 -27.66
N GLN A 106 20.75 -12.47 -27.34
CA GLN A 106 20.20 -12.73 -26.02
C GLN A 106 21.27 -12.53 -24.92
N GLY A 107 20.90 -11.88 -23.82
CA GLY A 107 21.79 -11.60 -22.68
C GLY A 107 22.47 -10.23 -22.70
N VAL A 108 22.26 -9.38 -23.71
CA VAL A 108 22.76 -8.00 -23.74
C VAL A 108 21.63 -7.03 -23.35
N SER A 109 21.81 -6.27 -22.28
CA SER A 109 20.84 -5.25 -21.86
C SER A 109 20.92 -3.99 -22.71
N LEU A 110 19.81 -3.25 -22.82
CA LEU A 110 19.76 -1.96 -23.53
C LEU A 110 20.75 -0.94 -22.93
N ASP A 111 20.96 -1.00 -21.61
CA ASP A 111 21.91 -0.15 -20.89
C ASP A 111 23.37 -0.36 -21.34
N TYR A 112 23.74 -1.60 -21.66
CA TYR A 112 25.07 -1.93 -22.16
C TYR A 112 25.35 -1.29 -23.53
N ILE A 113 24.33 -1.17 -24.38
CA ILE A 113 24.45 -0.58 -25.72
C ILE A 113 24.54 0.94 -25.66
N SER A 114 23.80 1.57 -24.72
CA SER A 114 23.79 3.03 -24.52
C SER A 114 25.15 3.57 -24.06
N THR A 115 25.94 2.77 -23.33
CA THR A 115 27.17 3.23 -22.67
C THR A 115 28.46 3.09 -23.49
N ASN A 116 28.45 2.33 -24.60
CA ASN A 116 29.67 2.07 -25.39
C ASN A 116 30.25 3.27 -26.16
N GLY A 117 29.64 4.46 -26.09
CA GLY A 117 30.15 5.68 -26.70
C GLY A 117 30.86 6.66 -25.76
N LYS A 118 30.74 6.53 -24.43
CA LYS A 118 31.26 7.55 -23.51
C LYS A 118 31.93 6.94 -22.28
N LYS A 119 33.27 6.98 -22.27
CA LYS A 119 34.05 6.78 -21.04
C LYS A 119 33.76 7.92 -20.07
N VAL A 120 32.89 7.70 -19.08
CA VAL A 120 32.65 8.65 -17.99
C VAL A 120 33.27 8.09 -16.71
N LYS A 121 34.21 8.86 -16.14
CA LYS A 121 34.85 8.58 -14.84
C LYS A 121 33.80 8.69 -13.72
N PRO A 122 33.91 7.92 -12.61
CA PRO A 122 32.96 8.01 -11.51
C PRO A 122 33.14 9.34 -10.77
N SER A 123 32.17 10.24 -10.90
CA SER A 123 32.03 11.41 -10.02
C SER A 123 31.14 11.02 -8.83
N LYS A 124 31.52 11.50 -7.64
CA LYS A 124 30.85 11.19 -6.36
C LYS A 124 29.37 11.63 -6.41
N PRO A 125 28.43 10.87 -5.83
CA PRO A 125 27.03 11.26 -5.81
C PRO A 125 26.85 12.45 -4.84
N LYS A 126 26.29 13.53 -5.39
CA LYS A 126 25.69 14.66 -4.66
C LYS A 126 24.39 14.14 -4.01
N PRO A 127 24.04 14.50 -2.77
CA PRO A 127 22.78 14.05 -2.18
C PRO A 127 21.60 14.65 -2.96
N GLU A 128 20.75 13.79 -3.51
CA GLU A 128 19.53 14.19 -4.21
C GLU A 128 18.48 14.71 -3.21
N PRO A 129 17.64 15.70 -3.61
CA PRO A 129 16.46 16.07 -2.85
C PRO A 129 15.50 14.88 -2.81
N LYS A 130 14.95 14.61 -1.62
CA LYS A 130 14.02 13.50 -1.39
C LYS A 130 12.83 13.58 -2.36
N PRO A 131 12.39 12.47 -2.97
CA PRO A 131 11.15 12.46 -3.74
C PRO A 131 9.95 12.71 -2.82
N ASP A 132 9.04 13.58 -3.26
CA ASP A 132 7.83 13.95 -2.55
C ASP A 132 6.95 12.72 -2.25
N GLY A 133 6.83 12.42 -0.96
CA GLY A 133 5.56 12.17 -0.26
C GLY A 133 4.73 10.92 -0.57
N PHE A 134 4.91 10.21 -1.68
CA PHE A 134 3.99 9.11 -2.03
C PHE A 134 4.21 7.84 -1.20
N PHE A 135 5.48 7.45 -0.97
CA PHE A 135 5.79 6.29 -0.13
C PHE A 135 5.76 6.59 1.37
N ASP A 136 5.89 7.86 1.76
CA ASP A 136 5.67 8.29 3.15
C ASP A 136 4.18 8.31 3.51
N PHE A 137 3.26 8.45 2.55
CA PHE A 137 1.82 8.24 2.78
C PHE A 137 1.51 6.79 3.18
N LEU A 138 2.14 5.80 2.53
CA LEU A 138 1.96 4.39 2.88
C LEU A 138 2.63 4.02 4.21
N ASN A 139 3.79 4.61 4.53
CA ASN A 139 4.42 4.42 5.83
C ASN A 139 3.74 5.22 6.96
N SER A 140 3.07 6.33 6.68
CA SER A 140 2.31 7.10 7.66
C SER A 140 0.92 6.53 7.89
N SER A 141 0.25 5.96 6.87
CA SER A 141 -1.03 5.27 7.05
C SER A 141 -0.90 3.96 7.85
N LEU A 142 0.28 3.32 7.81
CA LEU A 142 0.59 2.17 8.66
C LEU A 142 1.08 2.56 10.08
N ASN A 143 1.48 3.82 10.29
CA ASN A 143 1.96 4.34 11.58
C ASN A 143 1.00 5.35 12.25
N THR A 144 -0.27 5.46 11.83
CA THR A 144 -1.33 6.17 12.57
C THR A 144 -1.79 5.38 13.80
N THR A 145 -0.84 5.06 14.69
CA THR A 145 -1.06 4.60 16.05
C THR A 145 -0.81 5.76 17.01
N SER A 146 -1.80 6.65 17.18
CA SER A 146 -1.83 7.46 18.40
C SER A 146 -3.20 7.77 18.99
N ASN A 147 -4.31 7.25 18.45
CA ASN A 147 -5.62 7.44 19.10
C ASN A 147 -6.57 6.23 19.10
N ASN A 148 -6.10 5.06 18.71
CA ASN A 148 -6.96 3.88 18.68
C ASN A 148 -6.89 3.13 20.02
N ARG A 149 -7.49 3.71 21.08
CA ARG A 149 -7.64 3.08 22.41
C ARG A 149 -8.42 1.76 22.36
N HIS A 150 -8.96 1.39 21.20
CA HIS A 150 -9.67 0.15 20.94
C HIS A 150 -9.15 -0.58 19.69
N GLN A 151 -7.85 -0.53 19.39
CA GLN A 151 -7.30 -1.58 18.53
C GLN A 151 -7.58 -2.94 19.19
N ASN A 152 -8.20 -3.84 18.43
CA ASN A 152 -8.44 -5.21 18.86
C ASN A 152 -7.09 -5.78 19.31
N LYS A 153 -6.97 -6.12 20.60
CA LYS A 153 -5.71 -6.58 21.20
C LYS A 153 -5.10 -7.77 20.45
N ASN A 154 -5.92 -8.57 19.76
CA ASN A 154 -5.45 -9.65 18.90
C ASN A 154 -4.72 -9.12 17.65
N VAL A 155 -5.23 -8.04 17.03
CA VAL A 155 -4.57 -7.39 15.89
C VAL A 155 -3.26 -6.74 16.32
N ALA A 156 -3.24 -6.08 17.48
CA ALA A 156 -2.04 -5.50 18.05
C ALA A 156 -0.96 -6.56 18.35
N LEU A 157 -1.36 -7.71 18.89
CA LEU A 157 -0.46 -8.85 19.12
C LEU A 157 0.11 -9.40 17.82
N PHE A 158 -0.72 -9.62 16.81
CA PHE A 158 -0.26 -10.09 15.48
C PHE A 158 0.75 -9.12 14.84
N ASN A 159 0.50 -7.81 14.94
CA ASN A 159 1.43 -6.80 14.42
C ASN A 159 2.76 -6.82 15.17
N LEU A 160 2.74 -6.97 16.50
CA LEU A 160 3.96 -7.13 17.31
C LEU A 160 4.75 -8.39 16.96
N GLU A 161 4.08 -9.52 16.74
CA GLU A 161 4.72 -10.77 16.31
C GLU A 161 5.42 -10.60 14.95
N ARG A 162 4.77 -9.90 14.01
CA ARG A 162 5.35 -9.57 12.71
C ARG A 162 6.56 -8.65 12.84
N GLU A 163 6.47 -7.62 13.69
CA GLU A 163 7.57 -6.69 13.96
C GLU A 163 8.76 -7.42 14.59
N LEU A 164 8.52 -8.27 15.59
CA LEU A 164 9.54 -9.13 16.19
C LEU A 164 10.25 -10.00 15.15
N ALA A 165 9.49 -10.66 14.28
CA ALA A 165 10.08 -11.50 13.23
C ALA A 165 10.97 -10.71 12.27
N VAL A 166 10.66 -9.43 12.01
CA VAL A 166 11.49 -8.54 11.18
C VAL A 166 12.77 -8.17 11.94
N VAL A 167 12.66 -7.68 13.17
CA VAL A 167 13.81 -7.25 13.98
C VAL A 167 14.76 -8.42 14.27
N GLU A 168 14.24 -9.62 14.53
CA GLU A 168 15.04 -10.83 14.72
C GLU A 168 15.83 -11.21 13.46
N LYS A 169 15.21 -11.13 12.28
CA LYS A 169 15.92 -11.35 11.01
C LYS A 169 17.04 -10.33 10.81
N GLU A 170 16.80 -9.07 11.16
CA GLU A 170 17.82 -8.03 11.09
C GLU A 170 18.96 -8.25 12.08
N LEU A 171 18.64 -8.69 13.30
CA LEU A 171 19.60 -9.03 14.33
C LEU A 171 20.51 -10.18 13.88
N VAL A 172 19.96 -11.22 13.27
CA VAL A 172 20.74 -12.32 12.69
C VAL A 172 21.70 -11.81 11.61
N LYS A 173 21.21 -10.98 10.68
CA LYS A 173 22.05 -10.36 9.63
C LYS A 173 23.16 -9.48 10.22
N ALA A 174 22.85 -8.70 11.26
CA ALA A 174 23.81 -7.84 11.94
C ALA A 174 24.88 -8.66 12.66
N ARG A 175 24.51 -9.77 13.34
CA ARG A 175 25.45 -10.70 13.96
C ARG A 175 26.35 -11.38 12.93
N GLN A 176 25.80 -11.85 11.82
CA GLN A 176 26.61 -12.41 10.72
C GLN A 176 27.57 -11.38 10.11
N SER A 177 27.15 -10.11 10.03
CA SER A 177 28.00 -9.03 9.55
C SER A 177 29.10 -8.69 10.55
N LEU A 178 28.80 -8.79 11.86
CA LEU A 178 29.79 -8.63 12.91
C LEU A 178 30.88 -9.71 12.79
N THR A 179 30.51 -10.99 12.75
CA THR A 179 31.49 -12.10 12.70
C THR A 179 32.41 -12.03 11.47
N ARG A 180 31.91 -11.54 10.33
CA ARG A 180 32.71 -11.31 9.12
C ARG A 180 33.72 -10.18 9.22
N ASN A 181 33.44 -9.18 10.07
CA ASN A 181 34.23 -7.95 10.17
C ASN A 181 35.09 -7.86 11.44
N GLU A 182 34.87 -8.69 12.45
CA GLU A 182 35.60 -8.65 13.72
C GLU A 182 37.13 -8.73 13.59
N GLY A 183 37.63 -9.48 12.60
CA GLY A 183 39.08 -9.59 12.33
C GLY A 183 39.60 -8.70 11.20
N LYS A 184 38.75 -7.95 10.50
CA LYS A 184 39.13 -7.18 9.30
C LYS A 184 39.15 -5.67 9.56
N ASP A 185 38.06 -5.16 10.13
CA ASP A 185 37.88 -3.73 10.36
C ASP A 185 37.28 -3.49 11.75
N PRO A 186 38.09 -3.04 12.73
CA PRO A 186 37.63 -2.83 14.10
C PRO A 186 36.62 -1.69 14.22
N ALA A 187 36.66 -0.68 13.35
CA ALA A 187 35.71 0.43 13.36
C ALA A 187 34.33 -0.04 12.88
N MET A 188 34.29 -0.84 11.81
CA MET A 188 33.04 -1.47 11.35
C MET A 188 32.51 -2.51 12.34
N ALA A 189 33.39 -3.31 12.96
CA ALA A 189 32.97 -4.23 14.02
C ALA A 189 32.34 -3.49 15.21
N SER A 190 32.91 -2.35 15.62
CA SER A 190 32.32 -1.49 16.66
C SER A 190 30.90 -1.01 16.29
N ARG A 191 30.70 -0.58 15.04
CA ARG A 191 29.37 -0.18 14.53
C ARG A 191 28.38 -1.34 14.54
N PHE A 192 28.79 -2.52 14.09
CA PHE A 192 27.91 -3.70 14.13
C PHE A 192 27.60 -4.15 15.56
N ARG A 193 28.55 -4.05 16.50
CA ARG A 193 28.28 -4.29 17.93
C ARG A 193 27.24 -3.33 18.49
N ALA A 194 27.36 -2.04 18.18
CA ALA A 194 26.37 -1.04 18.59
C ALA A 194 24.99 -1.34 17.99
N LYS A 195 24.94 -1.69 16.69
CA LYS A 195 23.69 -2.08 16.02
C LYS A 195 23.07 -3.34 16.62
N VAL A 196 23.87 -4.36 16.91
CA VAL A 196 23.39 -5.60 17.56
C VAL A 196 22.78 -5.29 18.92
N ARG A 197 23.45 -4.48 19.76
CA ARG A 197 22.90 -4.07 21.07
C ARG A 197 21.58 -3.31 20.93
N ALA A 198 21.49 -2.39 19.97
CA ALA A 198 20.26 -1.63 19.73
C ALA A 198 19.11 -2.54 19.29
N LEU A 199 19.36 -3.49 18.39
CA LEU A 199 18.36 -4.46 17.95
C LEU A 199 17.97 -5.43 19.06
N GLU A 200 18.91 -5.87 19.90
CA GLU A 200 18.64 -6.70 21.08
C GLU A 200 17.71 -6.00 22.08
N ALA A 201 18.01 -4.74 22.40
CA ALA A 201 17.17 -3.94 23.27
C ALA A 201 15.75 -3.75 22.71
N ASN A 202 15.63 -3.52 21.39
CA ASN A 202 14.33 -3.40 20.73
C ASN A 202 13.55 -4.74 20.78
N CYS A 203 14.21 -5.87 20.51
CA CYS A 203 13.58 -7.19 20.65
C CYS A 203 13.06 -7.44 22.08
N GLU A 204 13.82 -7.05 23.10
CA GLU A 204 13.41 -7.19 24.51
C GLU A 204 12.19 -6.32 24.82
N GLU A 205 12.16 -5.09 24.32
CA GLU A 205 11.02 -4.19 24.50
C GLU A 205 9.75 -4.72 23.81
N LEU A 206 9.86 -5.17 22.56
CA LEU A 206 8.75 -5.75 21.82
C LEU A 206 8.21 -7.02 22.49
N ARG A 207 9.09 -7.92 22.96
CA ARG A 207 8.68 -9.11 23.73
C ARG A 207 8.04 -8.76 25.07
N ARG A 208 8.41 -7.64 25.70
CA ARG A 208 7.73 -7.16 26.90
C ARG A 208 6.30 -6.76 26.58
N ARG A 209 6.10 -5.95 25.53
CA ARG A 209 4.77 -5.51 25.08
C ARG A 209 3.88 -6.68 24.63
N GLU A 210 4.46 -7.65 23.92
CA GLU A 210 3.77 -8.88 23.51
C GLU A 210 3.22 -9.65 24.73
N ARG A 211 4.05 -9.85 25.77
CA ARG A 211 3.63 -10.51 27.02
C ARG A 211 2.52 -9.73 27.73
N GLU A 212 2.67 -8.42 27.85
CA GLU A 212 1.67 -7.55 28.49
C GLU A 212 0.30 -7.65 27.81
N LEU A 213 0.27 -7.66 26.46
CA LEU A 213 -0.97 -7.83 25.70
C LEU A 213 -1.53 -9.24 25.79
N GLY A 214 -0.67 -10.27 25.70
CA GLY A 214 -1.06 -11.67 25.82
C GLY A 214 -1.71 -11.97 27.18
N ASP A 215 -1.14 -11.46 28.27
CA ASP A 215 -1.71 -11.61 29.61
C ASP A 215 -3.00 -10.80 29.78
N GLY A 216 -3.08 -9.62 29.17
CA GLY A 216 -4.30 -8.83 29.10
C GLY A 216 -5.46 -9.58 28.43
N LEU A 217 -5.19 -10.24 27.30
CA LEU A 217 -6.15 -11.06 26.56
C LEU A 217 -6.63 -12.27 27.37
N LYS A 218 -5.71 -12.98 28.05
CA LYS A 218 -6.07 -14.12 28.91
C LYS A 218 -7.00 -13.70 30.05
N LYS A 219 -6.71 -12.57 30.71
CA LYS A 219 -7.55 -12.03 31.79
C LYS A 219 -8.95 -11.64 31.29
N GLU A 220 -9.06 -11.04 30.12
CA GLU A 220 -10.36 -10.70 29.52
C GLU A 220 -11.19 -11.92 29.14
N ARG A 221 -10.56 -12.95 28.56
CA ARG A 221 -11.24 -14.22 28.27
C ARG A 221 -11.77 -14.87 29.54
N GLY A 222 -10.97 -14.91 30.60
CA GLY A 222 -11.39 -15.42 31.91
C GLY A 222 -12.60 -14.66 32.48
N ARG A 223 -12.57 -13.31 32.45
CA ARG A 223 -13.70 -12.49 32.89
C ARG A 223 -14.98 -12.76 32.09
N LYS A 224 -14.89 -12.85 30.76
CA LYS A 224 -16.06 -13.14 29.91
C LYS A 224 -16.66 -14.51 30.18
N GLN A 225 -15.85 -15.52 30.50
CA GLN A 225 -16.34 -16.85 30.91
C GLN A 225 -17.07 -16.81 32.25
N MET A 226 -16.61 -15.98 33.19
CA MET A 226 -17.25 -15.82 34.51
C MET A 226 -18.52 -14.98 34.50
N LEU A 227 -18.83 -14.25 33.42
CA LEU A 227 -20.07 -13.47 33.27
C LEU A 227 -21.19 -14.25 32.56
N LYS A 228 -20.92 -15.47 32.09
CA LYS A 228 -21.93 -16.40 31.57
C LYS A 228 -22.47 -17.25 32.73
N PHE A 229 -23.27 -16.64 33.60
CA PHE A 229 -24.08 -17.33 34.60
C PHE A 229 -25.49 -16.75 34.61
#